data_AF-D1W2K1-F1
#
_entry.id   AF-D1W2K1-F1
#
_cell.length_a   1.000
_cell.length_b   1.000
_cell.length_c   1.000
_cell.angle_alpha   90.00
_cell.angle_beta   90.00
_cell.angle_gamma   90.00
#
_symmetry.space_group_name_H-M   'P 1'
#
loop_
_entity.id
_entity.type
_entity.pdbx_description
1 polymer ?
#
loop_
_entity_poly.entity_id
_entity_poly.type
_entity_poly.pdbx_seq_one_letter_code
_entity_poly.pdbx_strand_id
1 'polypeptide(L)'
;MEFITSKVYKKILTPELFREIERVNIKDGVFEEIPLFSRYKDIDFLKKYIPPEKVLEYLLHVSLFLLYDVSLYFEYIAKVSSSIFIGITLVNPEEEMDDVGFCIPNILISTKKTYKFLQHGTRFNVDKNDVLNKQWGMVGMSNMYKCYKTTTITGGEKIERIYIIPRKRLHQR
;
A
#
# COMPACT_ATOMS: atom_id res chain seq x y z
N MET A 1 16.58 -21.32 16.10
CA MET A 1 15.78 -21.03 14.89
C MET A 1 15.31 -19.59 15.02
N GLU A 2 15.74 -18.68 14.14
CA GLU A 2 15.29 -17.28 14.19
C GLU A 2 13.96 -17.13 13.45
N PHE A 3 13.01 -16.41 14.04
CA PHE A 3 11.71 -16.15 13.43
C PHE A 3 11.86 -15.25 12.21
N ILE A 4 11.36 -15.70 11.05
CA ILE A 4 11.51 -15.05 9.74
C ILE A 4 11.17 -13.55 9.77
N THR A 5 10.15 -13.16 10.53
CA THR A 5 9.67 -11.78 10.65
C THR A 5 10.80 -10.83 11.07
N SER A 6 11.71 -11.23 11.95
CA SER A 6 12.79 -10.33 12.40
C SER A 6 13.82 -10.04 11.30
N LYS A 7 14.12 -11.03 10.44
CA LYS A 7 15.04 -10.87 9.30
C LYS A 7 14.40 -10.07 8.19
N VAL A 8 13.15 -10.40 7.89
CA VAL A 8 12.42 -9.77 6.82
C VAL A 8 12.11 -8.32 7.17
N TYR A 9 11.56 -8.06 8.35
CA TYR A 9 11.18 -6.70 8.75
C TYR A 9 12.38 -5.77 8.78
N LYS A 10 13.56 -6.20 9.24
CA LYS A 10 14.78 -5.37 9.20
C LYS A 10 15.18 -4.93 7.79
N LYS A 11 14.81 -5.71 6.77
CA LYS A 11 15.09 -5.40 5.35
C LYS A 11 13.99 -4.58 4.68
N ILE A 12 12.74 -4.66 5.18
CA ILE A 12 11.60 -3.88 4.66
C ILE A 12 11.48 -2.53 5.38
N LEU A 13 11.40 -2.59 6.71
CA LEU A 13 11.19 -1.46 7.62
C LEU A 13 12.54 -0.80 7.90
N THR A 14 13.09 -0.17 6.87
CA THR A 14 14.41 0.46 6.93
C THR A 14 14.33 1.90 7.46
N PRO A 15 15.42 2.45 8.02
CA PRO A 15 15.49 3.86 8.37
C PRO A 15 15.23 4.80 7.18
N GLU A 16 15.48 4.36 5.95
CA GLU A 16 15.18 5.15 4.75
C GLU A 16 13.69 5.29 4.52
N LEU A 17 12.94 4.17 4.57
CA LEU A 17 11.48 4.17 4.46
C LEU A 17 10.85 5.13 5.50
N PHE A 18 11.31 5.05 6.76
CA PHE A 18 10.80 5.93 7.81
C PHE A 18 11.14 7.40 7.58
N ARG A 19 12.34 7.72 7.10
CA ARG A 19 12.70 9.11 6.74
C ARG A 19 11.83 9.65 5.62
N GLU A 20 11.49 8.84 4.61
CA GLU A 20 10.58 9.26 3.54
C GLU A 20 9.18 9.54 4.10
N ILE A 21 8.67 8.68 4.99
CA ILE A 21 7.38 8.89 5.67
C ILE A 21 7.39 10.17 6.51
N GLU A 22 8.46 10.42 7.27
CA GLU A 22 8.60 11.61 8.12
C GLU A 22 8.66 12.91 7.30
N ARG A 23 9.15 12.84 6.06
CA ARG A 23 9.34 14.00 5.16
C ARG A 23 8.13 14.35 4.30
N VAL A 24 7.07 13.53 4.32
CA VAL A 24 5.88 13.74 3.48
C VAL A 24 5.35 15.15 3.64
N ASN A 25 5.13 15.81 2.50
CA ASN A 25 4.63 17.16 2.47
C ASN A 25 3.10 17.17 2.49
N ILE A 26 2.52 17.32 3.68
CA ILE A 26 1.05 17.29 3.88
C ILE A 26 0.44 18.65 3.53
N LYS A 27 0.62 19.09 2.28
CA LYS A 27 -0.06 20.25 1.71
C LYS A 27 -1.41 19.84 1.13
N ASP A 28 -2.40 20.71 1.28
CA ASP A 28 -3.72 20.52 0.68
C ASP A 28 -3.61 20.35 -0.84
N GLY A 29 -4.24 19.30 -1.37
CA GLY A 29 -4.23 18.98 -2.80
C GLY A 29 -3.09 18.05 -3.26
N VAL A 30 -2.16 17.68 -2.37
CA VAL A 30 -1.06 16.75 -2.67
C VAL A 30 -1.32 15.41 -1.96
N PHE A 31 -0.94 14.31 -2.61
CA PHE A 31 -0.81 13.00 -2.00
C PHE A 31 0.58 12.44 -2.33
N GLU A 32 1.10 11.59 -1.45
CA GLU A 32 2.37 10.91 -1.66
C GLU A 32 2.16 9.39 -1.56
N GLU A 33 2.79 8.65 -2.47
CA GLU A 33 2.82 7.18 -2.50
C GLU A 33 4.25 6.74 -2.22
N ILE A 34 4.51 6.25 -1.00
CA ILE A 34 5.84 5.81 -0.60
C ILE A 34 5.92 4.28 -0.78
N PRO A 35 6.74 3.77 -1.71
CA PRO A 35 6.85 2.33 -1.89
C PRO A 35 7.50 1.69 -0.67
N LEU A 36 7.06 0.48 -0.30
CA LEU A 36 7.74 -0.30 0.75
C LEU A 36 9.23 -0.53 0.45
N PHE A 37 9.59 -0.55 -0.83
CA PHE A 37 10.97 -0.67 -1.31
C PHE A 37 11.18 0.21 -2.53
N SER A 38 12.35 0.83 -2.63
CA SER A 38 12.70 1.66 -3.77
C SER A 38 13.05 0.86 -5.03
N ARG A 39 13.41 -0.43 -4.93
CA ARG A 39 13.79 -1.28 -6.08
C ARG A 39 13.37 -2.74 -5.93
N TYR A 40 12.90 -3.35 -7.02
CA TYR A 40 12.49 -4.78 -7.05
C TYR A 40 13.58 -5.76 -6.64
N LYS A 41 14.85 -5.50 -6.99
CA LYS A 41 15.99 -6.34 -6.57
C LYS A 41 16.15 -6.45 -5.05
N ASP A 42 15.64 -5.47 -4.31
CA ASP A 42 15.74 -5.44 -2.86
C ASP A 42 14.76 -6.42 -2.19
N ILE A 43 13.88 -7.07 -2.97
CA ILE A 43 12.91 -8.08 -2.53
C ILE A 43 13.35 -9.53 -2.84
N ASP A 44 14.37 -9.76 -3.68
CA ASP A 44 14.76 -11.14 -4.05
C ASP A 44 15.13 -12.03 -2.85
N PHE A 45 15.52 -11.42 -1.73
CA PHE A 45 15.75 -12.17 -0.50
C PHE A 45 14.48 -12.83 0.06
N LEU A 46 13.28 -12.30 -0.20
CA LEU A 46 11.99 -12.87 0.23
C LEU A 46 11.73 -14.22 -0.41
N LYS A 47 12.17 -14.41 -1.67
CA LYS A 47 12.03 -15.68 -2.41
C LYS A 47 12.77 -16.83 -1.72
N LYS A 48 13.71 -16.55 -0.82
CA LYS A 48 14.40 -17.58 0.01
C LYS A 48 13.52 -18.14 1.13
N TYR A 49 12.44 -17.46 1.46
CA TYR A 49 11.62 -17.75 2.63
C TYR A 49 10.12 -17.86 2.35
N ILE A 50 9.64 -17.21 1.29
CA ILE A 50 8.23 -17.09 0.93
C ILE A 50 8.08 -17.52 -0.54
N PRO A 51 7.13 -18.42 -0.86
CA PRO A 51 6.81 -18.75 -2.25
C PRO A 51 6.48 -17.50 -3.06
N PRO A 52 6.90 -17.40 -4.34
CA PRO A 52 6.65 -16.23 -5.18
C PRO A 52 5.19 -15.75 -5.14
N GLU A 53 4.24 -16.67 -5.20
CA GLU A 53 2.79 -16.43 -5.19
C GLU A 53 2.24 -15.90 -3.86
N LYS A 54 3.07 -15.87 -2.81
CA LYS A 54 2.73 -15.35 -1.48
C LYS A 54 3.48 -14.07 -1.13
N VAL A 55 4.34 -13.58 -2.02
CA VAL A 55 5.15 -12.37 -1.75
C VAL A 55 4.24 -11.16 -1.59
N LEU A 56 3.31 -10.90 -2.52
CA LEU A 56 2.40 -9.76 -2.39
C LEU A 56 1.54 -9.87 -1.11
N GLU A 57 0.99 -11.05 -0.81
CA GLU A 57 0.22 -11.30 0.41
C GLU A 57 1.01 -10.86 1.66
N TYR A 58 2.28 -11.27 1.72
CA TYR A 58 3.16 -10.91 2.82
C TYR A 58 3.46 -9.40 2.87
N LEU A 59 3.78 -8.79 1.72
CA LEU A 59 4.05 -7.36 1.64
C LEU A 59 2.84 -6.53 2.07
N LEU A 60 1.64 -6.95 1.69
CA LEU A 60 0.39 -6.33 2.14
C LEU A 60 0.24 -6.43 3.66
N HIS A 61 0.52 -7.58 4.29
CA HIS A 61 0.51 -7.68 5.75
C HIS A 61 1.48 -6.71 6.43
N VAL A 62 2.69 -6.55 5.88
CA VAL A 62 3.67 -5.59 6.39
C VAL A 62 3.16 -4.15 6.21
N SER A 63 2.63 -3.80 5.04
CA SER A 63 2.03 -2.49 4.82
C SER A 63 0.88 -2.21 5.76
N LEU A 64 0.02 -3.20 6.01
CA LEU A 64 -1.13 -3.05 6.90
C LEU A 64 -0.72 -2.80 8.35
N PHE A 65 0.32 -3.48 8.81
CA PHE A 65 0.93 -3.20 10.11
C PHE A 65 1.48 -1.76 10.15
N LEU A 66 2.27 -1.39 9.14
CA LEU A 66 2.87 -0.07 9.02
C LEU A 66 1.82 1.06 8.95
N LEU A 67 0.68 0.84 8.27
CA LEU A 67 -0.42 1.81 8.22
C LEU A 67 -0.93 2.21 9.62
N TYR A 68 -0.89 1.29 10.58
CA TYR A 68 -1.27 1.58 11.95
C TYR A 68 -0.29 2.56 12.59
N ASP A 69 1.00 2.23 12.52
CA ASP A 69 2.08 3.03 13.09
C ASP A 69 2.16 4.43 12.45
N VAL A 70 2.08 4.51 11.12
CA VAL A 70 2.11 5.79 10.39
C VAL A 70 0.97 6.71 10.80
N SER A 71 -0.22 6.16 11.06
CA SER A 71 -1.32 6.99 11.55
C SER A 71 -1.11 7.50 12.95
N LEU A 72 -0.64 6.65 13.86
CA LEU A 72 -0.31 7.11 15.22
C LEU A 72 0.78 8.17 15.21
N TYR A 73 1.79 8.00 14.36
CA TYR A 73 2.84 8.99 14.16
C TYR A 73 2.26 10.35 13.76
N PHE A 74 1.45 10.41 12.70
CA PHE A 74 0.93 11.70 12.27
C PHE A 74 -0.09 12.31 13.22
N GLU A 75 -0.93 11.49 13.86
CA GLU A 75 -1.97 11.94 14.79
C GLU A 75 -1.37 12.49 16.09
N TYR A 76 -0.42 11.77 16.69
CA TYR A 76 0.05 12.06 18.04
C TYR A 76 1.47 12.67 18.10
N ILE A 77 2.36 12.29 17.18
CA ILE A 77 3.78 12.67 17.22
C ILE A 77 4.03 13.92 16.36
N ALA A 78 3.70 13.85 15.08
CA ALA A 78 3.85 14.99 14.16
C ALA A 78 2.76 16.07 14.37
N LYS A 79 1.70 15.75 15.14
CA LYS A 79 0.60 16.65 15.52
C LYS A 79 -0.01 17.36 14.31
N VAL A 80 -0.19 16.64 13.22
CA VAL A 80 -0.77 17.24 12.02
C VAL A 80 -2.26 17.51 12.27
N SER A 81 -2.63 18.79 12.22
CA SER A 81 -3.99 19.24 12.52
C SER A 81 -4.98 18.96 11.38
N SER A 82 -4.49 18.68 10.18
CA SER A 82 -5.33 18.32 9.04
C SER A 82 -5.78 16.87 9.15
N SER A 83 -7.01 16.59 8.71
CA SER A 83 -7.47 15.20 8.62
C SER A 83 -6.71 14.48 7.50
N ILE A 84 -5.73 13.66 7.89
CA ILE A 84 -4.97 12.82 6.98
C ILE A 84 -5.77 11.57 6.66
N PHE A 85 -5.69 11.17 5.41
CA PHE A 85 -6.11 9.89 4.88
C PHE A 85 -4.88 9.03 4.60
N ILE A 86 -4.86 7.82 5.14
CA ILE A 86 -3.76 6.88 4.95
C ILE A 86 -4.33 5.55 4.46
N GLY A 87 -3.75 5.03 3.38
CA GLY A 87 -4.15 3.76 2.76
C GLY A 87 -2.96 3.09 2.07
N ILE A 88 -3.23 2.00 1.37
CA ILE A 88 -2.23 1.35 0.52
C ILE A 88 -2.62 1.53 -0.93
N THR A 89 -1.63 1.70 -1.80
CA THR A 89 -1.84 1.66 -3.24
C THR A 89 -0.98 0.61 -3.93
N LEU A 90 -1.55 -0.03 -4.94
CA LEU A 90 -0.84 -0.84 -5.90
C LEU A 90 -0.92 -0.13 -7.26
N VAL A 91 0.22 0.08 -7.90
CA VAL A 91 0.34 0.73 -9.21
C VAL A 91 0.59 -0.35 -10.26
N ASN A 92 -0.17 -0.32 -11.35
CA ASN A 92 -0.15 -1.30 -12.43
C ASN A 92 -0.03 -2.76 -11.95
N PRO A 93 -0.85 -3.20 -10.99
CA PRO A 93 -0.59 -4.46 -10.30
C PRO A 93 -0.71 -5.70 -11.18
N GLU A 94 -1.52 -5.69 -12.25
CA GLU A 94 -1.58 -6.83 -13.18
C GLU A 94 -0.31 -6.91 -14.04
N GLU A 95 0.16 -5.77 -14.56
CA GLU A 95 1.39 -5.68 -15.35
C GLU A 95 2.63 -6.09 -14.53
N GLU A 96 2.76 -5.58 -13.30
CA GLU A 96 3.84 -5.94 -12.39
C GLU A 96 3.85 -7.44 -12.02
N MET A 97 2.66 -8.05 -11.95
CA MET A 97 2.54 -9.49 -11.72
C MET A 97 3.02 -10.29 -12.92
N ASP A 98 2.71 -9.84 -14.14
CA ASP A 98 3.12 -10.52 -15.37
C ASP A 98 4.63 -10.37 -15.61
N ASP A 99 5.19 -9.18 -15.33
CA ASP A 99 6.60 -8.88 -15.60
C ASP A 99 7.56 -9.41 -14.53
N VAL A 100 7.20 -9.22 -13.25
CA VAL A 100 8.13 -9.44 -12.12
C VAL A 100 7.62 -10.50 -11.13
N GLY A 101 6.36 -10.91 -11.26
CA GLY A 101 5.73 -11.94 -10.42
C GLY A 101 5.14 -11.41 -9.11
N PHE A 102 5.30 -10.13 -8.79
CA PHE A 102 4.69 -9.47 -7.63
C PHE A 102 4.64 -7.94 -7.84
N CYS A 103 3.71 -7.28 -7.15
CA CYS A 103 3.58 -5.83 -7.12
C CYS A 103 4.06 -5.30 -5.76
N ILE A 104 4.75 -4.16 -5.74
CA ILE A 104 5.19 -3.52 -4.50
C ILE A 104 4.08 -2.60 -3.98
N PRO A 105 3.58 -2.81 -2.76
CA PRO A 105 2.64 -1.88 -2.16
C PRO A 105 3.30 -0.56 -1.76
N ASN A 106 2.56 0.52 -1.93
CA ASN A 106 2.92 1.84 -1.43
C ASN A 106 2.08 2.20 -0.20
N ILE A 107 2.65 2.98 0.71
CA ILE A 107 1.92 3.71 1.75
C ILE A 107 1.46 5.03 1.13
N LEU A 108 0.16 5.17 0.97
CA LEU A 108 -0.49 6.40 0.52
C LEU A 108 -0.75 7.29 1.74
N ILE A 109 -0.27 8.53 1.69
CA ILE A 109 -0.56 9.58 2.66
C ILE A 109 -1.14 10.77 1.90
N SER A 110 -2.30 11.25 2.35
CA SER A 110 -3.07 12.28 1.64
C SER A 110 -3.90 13.12 2.61
N THR A 111 -4.37 14.31 2.22
CA THR A 111 -5.33 15.08 3.02
C THR A 111 -6.78 14.82 2.60
N LYS A 112 -7.74 15.11 3.49
CA LYS A 112 -9.18 14.92 3.23
C LYS A 112 -9.70 15.53 1.93
N LYS A 113 -9.13 16.66 1.49
CA LYS A 113 -9.55 17.33 0.25
C LYS A 113 -9.08 16.60 -1.02
N THR A 114 -8.00 15.82 -0.92
CA THR A 114 -7.30 15.24 -2.06
C THR A 114 -7.87 13.87 -2.46
N TYR A 115 -8.38 13.05 -1.52
CA TYR A 115 -8.93 11.73 -1.86
C TYR A 115 -10.31 11.74 -2.54
N LYS A 116 -10.82 12.91 -2.97
CA LYS A 116 -12.02 13.00 -3.81
C LYS A 116 -11.94 12.12 -5.06
N PHE A 117 -10.74 11.76 -5.54
CA PHE A 117 -10.58 10.77 -6.61
C PHE A 117 -11.26 9.42 -6.30
N LEU A 118 -11.35 9.01 -5.02
CA LEU A 118 -12.09 7.81 -4.60
C LEU A 118 -13.60 7.94 -4.76
N GLN A 119 -14.14 9.15 -4.87
CA GLN A 119 -15.57 9.37 -5.17
C GLN A 119 -15.91 8.97 -6.61
N HIS A 120 -14.91 9.04 -7.51
CA HIS A 120 -15.02 8.60 -8.91
C HIS A 120 -14.39 7.22 -9.15
N GLY A 121 -13.71 6.65 -8.15
CA GLY A 121 -13.13 5.33 -8.22
C GLY A 121 -14.21 4.25 -8.24
N THR A 122 -14.08 3.29 -9.13
CA THR A 122 -15.00 2.15 -9.18
C THR A 122 -14.66 1.22 -8.03
N ARG A 123 -15.68 0.80 -7.28
CA ARG A 123 -15.50 -0.21 -6.24
C ARG A 123 -14.91 -1.47 -6.88
N PHE A 124 -13.75 -1.88 -6.38
CA PHE A 124 -13.02 -3.02 -6.91
C PHE A 124 -13.20 -4.20 -5.96
N ASN A 125 -13.61 -5.34 -6.52
CA ASN A 125 -13.64 -6.59 -5.77
C ASN A 125 -12.43 -7.42 -6.19
N VAL A 126 -11.39 -7.41 -5.35
CA VAL A 126 -10.15 -8.14 -5.60
C VAL A 126 -10.40 -9.64 -5.71
N ASP A 127 -11.35 -10.17 -4.93
CA ASP A 127 -11.71 -11.59 -4.93
C ASP A 127 -12.28 -12.05 -6.28
N LYS A 128 -12.74 -11.11 -7.13
CA LYS A 128 -13.23 -11.36 -8.49
C LYS A 128 -12.18 -11.12 -9.59
N ASN A 129 -10.94 -10.77 -9.23
CA ASN A 129 -9.87 -10.54 -10.18
C ASN A 129 -8.93 -11.75 -10.20
N ASP A 130 -8.80 -12.41 -11.35
CA ASP A 130 -8.11 -13.70 -11.46
C ASP A 130 -6.61 -13.63 -11.15
N VAL A 131 -5.96 -12.50 -11.47
CA VAL A 131 -4.52 -12.30 -11.25
C VAL A 131 -4.27 -12.03 -9.76
N LEU A 132 -4.96 -11.03 -9.22
CA LEU A 132 -4.71 -10.58 -7.86
C LEU A 132 -5.23 -11.58 -6.84
N ASN A 133 -6.37 -12.23 -7.07
CA ASN A 133 -6.92 -13.21 -6.12
C ASN A 133 -5.94 -14.36 -5.83
N LYS A 134 -5.18 -14.81 -6.83
CA LYS A 134 -4.16 -15.88 -6.65
C LYS A 134 -3.04 -15.46 -5.70
N GLN A 135 -2.64 -14.20 -5.75
CA GLN A 135 -1.53 -13.60 -4.99
C GLN A 135 -1.96 -13.05 -3.62
N TRP A 136 -3.27 -12.96 -3.41
CA TRP A 136 -3.93 -12.27 -2.30
C TRP A 136 -4.68 -13.22 -1.37
N GLY A 137 -4.82 -14.48 -1.80
CA GLY A 137 -5.91 -15.42 -1.49
C GLY A 137 -6.16 -15.84 -0.04
N MET A 138 -5.67 -15.15 0.99
CA MET A 138 -6.03 -15.43 2.38
C MET A 138 -6.25 -14.22 3.29
N VAL A 139 -6.01 -12.97 2.84
CA VAL A 139 -6.05 -11.82 3.76
C VAL A 139 -7.48 -11.44 4.19
N GLY A 140 -8.54 -12.07 3.66
CA GLY A 140 -9.93 -11.74 4.03
C GLY A 140 -10.24 -10.25 3.85
N MET A 141 -9.52 -9.59 2.93
CA MET A 141 -9.46 -8.13 2.87
C MET A 141 -10.79 -7.53 2.47
N SER A 142 -11.61 -8.24 1.71
CA SER A 142 -12.93 -7.76 1.33
C SER A 142 -13.81 -7.46 2.55
N ASN A 143 -13.60 -8.12 3.70
CA ASN A 143 -14.33 -7.87 4.94
C ASN A 143 -13.69 -6.78 5.82
N MET A 144 -12.37 -6.60 5.77
CA MET A 144 -11.64 -5.65 6.62
C MET A 144 -11.32 -4.31 5.92
N TYR A 145 -11.30 -4.30 4.59
CA TYR A 145 -10.89 -3.19 3.74
C TYR A 145 -11.94 -2.93 2.64
N LYS A 146 -11.86 -1.75 2.03
CA LYS A 146 -12.54 -1.43 0.78
C LYS A 146 -11.48 -1.19 -0.27
N CYS A 147 -11.66 -1.81 -1.43
CA CYS A 147 -10.78 -1.60 -2.55
C CYS A 147 -11.48 -0.74 -3.62
N TYR A 148 -10.72 0.16 -4.22
CA TYR A 148 -11.16 1.03 -5.31
C TYR A 148 -10.13 0.96 -6.43
N LYS A 149 -10.60 0.99 -7.68
CA LYS A 149 -9.73 1.00 -8.85
C LYS A 149 -9.94 2.31 -9.61
N THR A 150 -8.83 2.94 -10.00
CA THR A 150 -8.83 4.11 -10.89
C THR A 150 -7.88 3.87 -12.04
N THR A 151 -8.17 4.49 -13.17
CA THR A 151 -7.29 4.54 -14.33
C THR A 151 -7.05 5.99 -14.69
N THR A 152 -5.80 6.39 -14.80
CA THR A 152 -5.38 7.72 -15.23
C THR A 152 -4.49 7.61 -16.45
N ILE A 153 -4.50 8.61 -17.33
CA ILE A 153 -3.54 8.70 -18.43
C ILE A 153 -2.50 9.75 -18.07
N THR A 154 -1.22 9.41 -18.12
CA THR A 154 -0.11 10.33 -17.84
C THR A 154 0.95 10.13 -18.90
N GLY A 155 1.29 11.19 -19.65
CA GLY A 155 2.27 11.09 -20.75
C GLY A 155 1.87 10.15 -21.89
N GLY A 156 0.58 9.82 -22.02
CA GLY A 156 0.08 8.84 -23.00
C GLY A 156 0.03 7.39 -22.46
N GLU A 157 0.61 7.13 -21.30
CA GLU A 157 0.57 5.83 -20.64
C GLU A 157 -0.64 5.71 -19.72
N LYS A 158 -1.26 4.53 -19.72
CA LYS A 158 -2.40 4.22 -18.87
C LYS A 158 -1.88 3.67 -17.55
N ILE A 159 -2.05 4.45 -16.49
CA ILE A 159 -1.68 4.03 -15.13
C ILE A 159 -2.93 3.55 -14.41
N GLU A 160 -2.91 2.30 -14.00
CA GLU A 160 -3.90 1.69 -13.14
C GLU A 160 -3.47 1.78 -11.68
N ARG A 161 -4.40 2.16 -10.80
CA ARG A 161 -4.17 2.15 -9.36
C ARG A 161 -5.29 1.42 -8.63
N ILE A 162 -4.91 0.54 -7.72
CA ILE A 162 -5.81 -0.06 -6.74
C ILE A 162 -5.52 0.53 -5.37
N TYR A 163 -6.52 1.16 -4.77
CA TYR A 163 -6.47 1.69 -3.42
C TYR A 163 -7.06 0.66 -2.47
N ILE A 164 -6.38 0.41 -1.37
CA ILE A 164 -6.79 -0.51 -0.31
C ILE A 164 -6.94 0.30 0.97
N ILE A 165 -8.17 0.35 1.49
CA ILE A 165 -8.54 1.30 2.54
C ILE A 165 -9.12 0.55 3.73
N PRO A 166 -8.57 0.70 4.95
CA PRO A 166 -9.14 0.08 6.15
C PRO A 166 -10.58 0.57 6.40
N ARG A 167 -11.54 -0.35 6.57
CA ARG A 167 -12.96 0.02 6.78
C ARG A 167 -13.17 0.87 8.04
N LYS A 168 -12.43 0.60 9.11
CA LYS A 168 -12.52 1.32 10.40
C LYS A 168 -12.09 2.80 10.30
N ARG A 169 -11.36 3.21 9.26
CA ARG A 169 -10.86 4.59 9.09
C ARG A 169 -11.75 5.49 8.23
N LEU A 170 -12.85 4.98 7.68
CA LEU A 170 -13.84 5.80 6.95
C LEU A 170 -14.87 6.48 7.87
N HIS A 171 -14.82 6.22 9.17
CA HIS A 171 -15.83 6.65 10.15
C HIS A 171 -15.25 7.21 11.45
N GLN A 172 -14.13 7.93 11.39
CA GLN A 172 -13.83 8.88 12.46
C GLN A 172 -14.53 10.19 12.12
N ARG A 173 -15.66 10.38 12.81
CA ARG A 173 -16.54 11.55 12.78
C ARG A 173 -15.79 12.80 13.22
#